data_AF-A0A329HU80-F1
#
_entry.id   AF-A0A329HU80-F1
#
_cell.length_a   1.000
_cell.length_b   1.000
_cell.length_c   1.000
_cell.angle_alpha   90.00
_cell.angle_beta   90.00
_cell.angle_gamma   90.00
#
_symmetry.space_group_name_H-M   'P 1'
#
loop_
_entity.id
_entity.type
_entity.pdbx_description
1 polymer ?
#
loop_
_entity_poly.entity_id
_entity_poly.type
_entity_poly.pdbx_seq_one_letter_code
_entity_poly.pdbx_strand_id
1 'polypeptide(L)' 'MSYLVLTRRTDEIINLSLKPGADEEQVLDLLFNGGINIRILKVQGDRVQVGIQAPTDISVMRQELLPF' A
#
# COMPACT_ATOMS: atom_id res chain seq x y z
N MET A 1 6.07 -9.11 5.77
CA MET A 1 5.24 -7.88 5.91
C MET A 1 6.15 -6.68 5.79
N SER A 2 5.75 -5.68 5.01
CA SER A 2 6.42 -4.39 4.87
C SER A 2 5.54 -3.27 5.44
N TYR A 3 6.13 -2.11 5.77
CA TYR A 3 5.40 -0.93 6.24
C TYR A 3 5.89 0.33 5.52
N LEU A 4 4.96 1.09 4.94
CA LEU A 4 5.24 2.34 4.26
C LEU A 4 4.38 3.46 4.85
N VAL A 5 4.97 4.63 5.02
CA VAL A 5 4.25 5.86 5.38
C VAL A 5 4.42 6.89 4.28
N LEU A 6 3.31 7.46 3.82
CA LEU A 6 3.29 8.50 2.79
C LEU A 6 2.24 9.57 3.10
N THR A 7 2.40 10.75 2.52
CA THR A 7 1.41 11.83 2.63
C THR A 7 0.60 11.92 1.35
N ARG A 8 -0.73 11.90 1.47
CA ARG A 8 -1.68 12.05 0.37
C ARG A 8 -2.59 13.25 0.54
N ARG A 9 -3.09 13.77 -0.58
CA ARG A 9 -4.22 14.71 -0.68
C ARG A 9 -5.46 14.00 -1.20
N THR A 10 -6.60 14.70 -1.18
CA THR A 10 -7.80 14.27 -1.91
C THR A 10 -7.44 14.01 -3.38
N ASP A 11 -8.04 12.98 -3.96
CA ASP A 11 -7.85 12.52 -5.35
C ASP A 11 -6.46 11.94 -5.69
N GLU A 12 -5.50 11.93 -4.76
CA GLU A 12 -4.24 11.20 -4.96
C GLU A 12 -4.43 9.71 -4.67
N ILE A 13 -3.97 8.87 -5.60
CA ILE A 13 -4.22 7.43 -5.56
C ILE A 13 -2.97 6.66 -5.14
N ILE A 14 -3.20 5.62 -4.35
CA ILE A 14 -2.21 4.60 -3.99
C ILE A 14 -2.60 3.32 -4.72
N ASN A 15 -1.72 2.83 -5.59
CA ASN A 15 -1.87 1.55 -6.26
C ASN A 15 -1.23 0.43 -5.42
N LEU A 16 -2.00 -0.62 -5.19
CA LEU A 16 -1.54 -1.85 -4.57
C LEU A 16 -1.59 -2.95 -5.63
N SER A 17 -0.46 -3.60 -5.89
CA SER A 17 -0.33 -4.63 -6.92
C SER A 17 0.65 -5.70 -6.51
N LEU A 18 0.53 -6.89 -7.09
CA LEU A 18 1.50 -7.96 -6.89
C LEU A 18 2.82 -7.62 -7.60
N LYS A 19 3.96 -7.86 -6.95
CA LYS A 19 5.27 -7.69 -7.58
C LYS A 19 5.50 -8.74 -8.67
N PRO A 20 6.23 -8.42 -9.76
CA PRO A 20 6.64 -9.42 -10.74
C PRO A 20 7.47 -10.53 -10.09
N GLY A 21 7.12 -11.79 -10.39
CA GLY A 21 7.80 -12.96 -9.84
C GLY A 21 7.47 -13.29 -8.39
N ALA A 22 6.42 -12.69 -7.82
CA ALA A 22 5.92 -13.04 -6.50
C ALA A 22 5.36 -14.47 -6.48
N ASP A 23 5.47 -15.11 -5.32
CA ASP A 23 4.78 -16.37 -5.03
C ASP A 23 3.31 -16.06 -4.68
N GLU A 24 2.41 -16.32 -5.64
CA GLU A 24 0.99 -16.02 -5.52
C GLU A 24 0.30 -16.76 -4.38
N GLU A 25 0.67 -18.03 -4.14
CA GLU A 25 0.07 -18.86 -3.10
C GLU A 25 0.45 -18.35 -1.71
N GLN A 26 1.73 -18.04 -1.52
CA GLN A 26 2.22 -17.44 -0.28
C GLN A 26 1.57 -16.07 -0.01
N VAL A 27 1.42 -15.23 -1.04
CA VAL A 27 0.77 -13.92 -0.87
C VAL A 27 -0.69 -14.08 -0.50
N LEU A 28 -1.40 -15.00 -1.14
CA LEU A 28 -2.81 -15.27 -0.85
C LEU A 28 -3.00 -15.74 0.60
N ASP A 29 -2.14 -16.64 1.09
CA ASP A 29 -2.14 -17.09 2.49
C ASP A 29 -1.93 -15.93 3.47
N LEU A 30 -0.98 -15.05 3.19
CA LEU A 30 -0.73 -13.86 4.01
C LEU A 30 -1.92 -12.90 3.99
N LEU A 31 -2.58 -12.75 2.84
CA LEU A 31 -3.77 -11.91 2.71
C LEU A 31 -4.98 -12.48 3.45
N PHE A 32 -5.20 -13.80 3.40
CA PHE A 32 -6.28 -14.44 4.15
C PHE A 32 -6.14 -14.27 5.66
N ASN A 33 -4.91 -14.35 6.18
CA ASN A 33 -4.67 -14.32 7.61
C ASN A 33 -4.43 -12.91 8.18
N GLY A 34 -3.81 -12.01 7.41
CA GLY A 34 -3.37 -10.70 7.89
C GLY A 34 -3.89 -9.49 7.11
N GLY A 35 -4.38 -9.71 5.89
CA GLY A 35 -4.87 -8.66 5.00
C GLY A 35 -3.84 -7.57 4.70
N ILE A 36 -4.36 -6.39 4.35
CA ILE A 36 -3.59 -5.15 4.18
C ILE A 36 -4.15 -4.13 5.16
N ASN A 37 -3.32 -3.63 6.05
CA ASN A 37 -3.72 -2.68 7.07
C ASN A 37 -3.41 -1.25 6.61
N ILE A 38 -4.43 -0.41 6.52
CA ILE A 38 -4.31 1.00 6.17
C ILE A 38 -4.68 1.82 7.40
N ARG A 39 -3.80 2.75 7.80
CA ARG A 39 -3.98 3.60 8.97
C ARG A 39 -3.83 5.07 8.59
N ILE A 40 -4.78 5.89 9.02
CA ILE A 40 -4.60 7.34 9.03
C ILE A 40 -3.78 7.72 10.26
N LEU A 41 -2.55 8.15 10.06
CA LEU A 41 -1.62 8.51 11.14
C LEU A 41 -1.80 9.96 11.57
N LYS A 42 -2.08 10.86 10.62
CA LYS A 42 -2.18 12.29 10.87
C LYS A 42 -3.01 12.97 9.79
N VAL A 43 -3.78 13.99 10.16
CA VAL A 43 -4.44 14.91 9.23
C VAL A 43 -3.99 16.34 9.55
N GLN A 44 -3.52 17.06 8.55
CA GLN A 44 -3.09 18.46 8.65
C GLN A 44 -3.56 19.23 7.40
N GLY A 45 -4.69 19.92 7.52
CA GLY A 45 -5.30 20.60 6.37
C GLY A 45 -5.69 19.61 5.28
N ASP A 46 -5.20 19.83 4.06
CA ASP A 46 -5.40 18.98 2.89
C ASP A 46 -4.47 17.74 2.85
N ARG A 47 -3.55 17.60 3.83
CA ARG A 47 -2.54 16.54 3.86
C ARG A 47 -2.89 15.47 4.89
N VAL A 48 -2.95 14.23 4.41
CA VAL A 48 -3.22 13.05 5.22
C VAL A 48 -1.99 12.15 5.19
N GLN A 49 -1.44 11.82 6.35
CA GLN A 49 -0.37 10.83 6.48
C GLN A 49 -0.99 9.44 6.61
N VAL A 50 -0.73 8.58 5.64
CA VAL A 50 -1.28 7.23 5.54
C VAL A 50 -0.14 6.23 5.77
N GLY A 51 -0.33 5.33 6.72
CA GLY A 51 0.52 4.17 6.93
C GLY A 51 -0.11 2.92 6.31
N ILE A 52 0.66 2.16 5.55
CA ILE A 52 0.20 0.94 4.87
C ILE A 52 1.12 -0.20 5.28
N GLN A 53 0.53 -1.26 5.83
CA GLN A 53 1.19 -2.53 6.09
C GLN A 53 0.62 -3.58 5.15
N ALA A 54 1.50 -4.26 4.39
CA ALA A 54 1.10 -5.26 3.41
C ALA A 54 2.10 -6.43 3.38
N PRO A 55 1.74 -7.59 2.80
CA PRO A 55 2.71 -8.63 2.43
C PRO A 55 3.89 -8.05 1.65
N THR A 56 5.08 -8.64 1.81
CA THR A 56 6.31 -8.09 1.21
C THR A 56 6.26 -8.06 -0.32
N ASP A 57 5.51 -8.98 -0.92
CA ASP A 57 5.34 -9.08 -2.37
C ASP A 57 4.17 -8.28 -2.93
N ILE A 58 3.46 -7.53 -2.08
CA ILE A 58 2.58 -6.46 -2.53
C ILE A 58 3.42 -5.18 -2.69
N SER A 59 3.40 -4.63 -3.90
CA SER A 59 3.91 -3.31 -4.22
C SER A 59 2.94 -2.24 -3.74
N VAL A 60 3.47 -1.20 -3.08
CA VAL A 60 2.71 -0.02 -2.63
C VAL A 60 3.25 1.19 -3.37
N MET A 61 2.56 1.61 -4.42
CA MET A 61 3.03 2.66 -5.32
C MET A 61 2.10 3.85 -5.31
N ARG A 62 2.70 5.04 -5.37
CA ARG A 62 1.95 6.26 -5.65
C ARG A 62 1.60 6.28 -7.14
N GLN A 63 0.34 6.56 -7.49
CA GLN A 63 -0.10 6.44 -8.88
C GLN A 63 0.71 7.31 -9.84
N GLU A 64 1.17 8.49 -9.40
CA GLU A 64 2.01 9.38 -10.22
C GLU A 64 3.37 8.81 -10.63
N LEU A 65 3.76 7.65 -10.09
CA LEU A 65 5.00 6.95 -10.41
C LEU A 65 4.80 5.76 -11.35
N LEU A 66 3.57 5.37 -11.66
CA LEU A 66 3.30 4.27 -12.57
C LEU A 66 3.50 4.71 -14.03
N PRO A 67 4.07 3.83 -14.88
CA PRO A 67 4.11 4.11 -16.32
C PRO A 67 2.68 4.18 -16.87
N PHE A 68 2.43 5.18 -17.73
CA PHE A 68 1.15 5.41 -18.40
C PHE A 68 0.77 4.25 -19.34
#